data_AF-A0A099T429-F1
#
_entry.id   AF-A0A099T429-F1
#
_cell.length_a   1.000
_cell.length_b   1.000
_cell.length_c   1.000
_cell.angle_alpha   90.00
_cell.angle_beta   90.00
_cell.angle_gamma   90.00
#
_symmetry.space_group_name_H-M   'P 1'
#
loop_
_entity.id
_entity.type
_entity.pdbx_description
1 polymer ?
#
loop_
_entity_poly.entity_id
_entity_poly.type
_entity_poly.pdbx_seq_one_letter_code
_entity_poly.pdbx_strand_id
1 'polypeptide(L)'
;MLHARIATRAFNTPLLVEPYKAMAFLSGLGPRLLGRPVDLSDHDDALDSTAAHLPAKASILAGNLADHLQQNGNAPYAVVDGIAVIEISGVLIHRGGWIGQSSGQTSYEGIAAQIEAAARDPSVRAVALEIDSFGGEVAGVFDLSDKIRTLRRDKPVWAFVAEHAFSAGYALASQADR
;
A
#
# COMPACT_ATOMS: atom_id res chain seq x y z
N MET A 1 1.65 -2.75 18.45
CA MET A 1 2.00 -1.31 18.36
C MET A 1 2.11 -0.90 16.89
N LEU A 2 0.97 -0.73 16.19
CA LEU A 2 0.94 -0.52 14.73
C LEU A 2 1.32 0.91 14.27
N HIS A 3 1.55 1.87 15.19
CA HIS A 3 1.63 3.29 14.83
C HIS A 3 2.96 3.99 15.17
N ALA A 4 3.98 3.24 15.61
CA ALA A 4 5.27 3.82 16.03
C ALA A 4 5.99 4.61 14.91
N ARG A 5 5.80 4.24 13.64
CA ARG A 5 6.41 4.92 12.48
C ARG A 5 5.74 6.24 12.07
N ILE A 6 4.43 6.38 12.32
CA ILE A 6 3.73 7.66 12.12
C ILE A 6 4.14 8.63 13.24
N ALA A 7 4.20 8.11 14.47
CA ALA A 7 4.64 8.86 15.64
C ALA A 7 6.05 9.45 15.46
N THR A 8 7.02 8.73 14.87
CA THR A 8 8.38 9.26 14.67
C THR A 8 8.48 10.39 13.64
N ARG A 9 7.50 10.56 12.75
CA ARG A 9 7.44 11.71 11.82
C ARG A 9 6.61 12.88 12.38
N ALA A 10 5.68 12.59 13.28
CA ALA A 10 4.84 13.60 13.93
C ALA A 10 5.51 14.21 15.17
N PHE A 11 6.26 13.43 15.94
CA PHE A 11 6.94 13.88 17.16
C PHE A 11 8.43 14.14 16.88
N ASN A 12 8.99 15.18 17.50
CA ASN A 12 10.38 15.64 17.33
C ASN A 12 10.76 16.13 15.92
N THR A 13 9.79 16.34 15.03
CA THR A 13 9.97 17.05 13.75
C THR A 13 9.15 18.34 13.79
N PRO A 14 9.75 19.53 13.60
CA PRO A 14 8.98 20.77 13.55
C PRO A 14 8.11 20.77 12.29
N LEU A 15 6.81 20.60 12.47
CA LEU A 15 5.82 20.70 11.40
C LEU A 15 5.16 22.08 11.46
N LEU A 16 5.25 22.85 10.37
CA LEU A 16 4.41 24.04 10.20
C LEU A 16 2.99 23.56 9.87
N VAL A 17 2.14 23.48 10.88
CA VAL A 17 0.75 23.02 10.76
C VAL A 17 -0.18 24.03 11.40
N GLU A 18 -1.29 24.30 10.74
CA GLU A 18 -2.33 25.20 11.24
C GLU A 18 -3.07 24.52 12.42
N PRO A 19 -3.39 25.24 13.51
CA PRO A 19 -3.94 24.65 14.74
C PRO A 19 -5.21 23.81 14.55
N TYR A 20 -6.15 24.25 13.72
CA TYR A 20 -7.40 23.52 13.48
C TYR A 20 -7.16 22.20 12.73
N LYS A 21 -6.20 22.19 11.78
CA LYS A 21 -5.77 20.94 11.11
C LYS A 21 -5.05 19.98 12.06
N ALA A 22 -4.25 20.51 12.99
CA ALA A 22 -3.62 19.69 14.03
C ALA A 22 -4.68 19.00 14.90
N MET A 23 -5.73 19.74 15.28
CA MET A 23 -6.85 19.22 16.07
C MET A 23 -7.63 18.13 15.35
N ALA A 24 -7.95 18.32 14.07
CA ALA A 24 -8.59 17.29 13.27
C ALA A 24 -7.75 16.00 13.19
N PHE A 25 -6.43 16.14 13.00
CA PHE A 25 -5.50 15.00 12.98
C PHE A 25 -5.43 14.29 14.34
N LEU A 26 -5.31 15.04 15.44
CA LEU A 26 -5.25 14.48 16.79
C LEU A 26 -6.57 13.84 17.22
N SER A 27 -7.71 14.37 16.79
CA SER A 27 -9.04 13.79 17.10
C SER A 27 -9.21 12.43 16.43
N GLY A 28 -8.82 12.30 15.15
CA GLY A 28 -8.96 11.04 14.41
C GLY A 28 -7.84 10.02 14.68
N LEU A 29 -6.59 10.48 14.84
CA LEU A 29 -5.42 9.61 14.96
C LEU A 29 -4.84 9.53 16.38
N GLY A 30 -5.17 10.46 17.27
CA GLY A 30 -4.63 10.53 18.63
C GLY A 30 -4.84 9.25 19.45
N PRO A 31 -6.07 8.71 19.52
CA PRO A 31 -6.32 7.45 20.23
C PRO A 31 -5.54 6.26 19.64
N ARG A 32 -5.36 6.24 18.31
CA ARG A 32 -4.60 5.20 17.61
C ARG A 32 -3.10 5.34 17.88
N LEU A 33 -2.57 6.56 17.92
CA LEU A 33 -1.17 6.84 18.18
C LEU A 33 -0.78 6.61 19.63
N LEU A 34 -1.63 7.03 20.57
CA LEU A 34 -1.30 7.08 22.00
C LEU A 34 -1.86 5.90 22.79
N GLY A 35 -2.69 5.05 22.17
CA GLY A 35 -3.30 3.89 22.82
C GLY A 35 -4.28 4.25 23.94
N ARG A 36 -4.67 5.53 24.03
CA ARG A 36 -5.62 6.07 25.00
C ARG A 36 -6.37 7.25 24.38
N PRO A 37 -7.61 7.53 24.81
CA PRO A 37 -8.31 8.74 24.39
C PRO A 37 -7.46 9.98 24.65
N VAL A 38 -7.44 10.90 23.70
CA VAL A 38 -6.81 12.21 23.86
C VAL A 38 -7.93 13.17 24.18
N ASP A 39 -7.91 13.73 25.38
CA ASP A 39 -8.81 14.80 25.74
C ASP A 39 -8.28 16.10 25.13
N LEU A 40 -9.05 16.66 24.19
CA LEU A 40 -8.71 17.87 23.45
C LEU A 40 -9.61 19.04 23.86
N SER A 41 -10.25 18.93 25.02
CA SER A 41 -11.22 19.90 25.56
C SER A 41 -10.55 21.22 25.98
N ASP A 42 -10.15 22.02 25.01
CA ASP A 42 -10.08 23.48 25.14
C ASP A 42 -10.76 24.21 23.96
N HIS A 43 -11.27 23.50 22.94
CA HIS A 43 -12.10 24.07 21.89
C HIS A 43 -13.34 23.22 21.60
N ASP A 44 -14.49 23.78 21.98
CA ASP A 44 -15.84 23.34 21.59
C ASP A 44 -15.97 23.43 20.07
N ASP A 45 -15.74 22.33 19.37
CA ASP A 45 -16.44 22.03 18.11
C ASP A 45 -16.40 20.53 17.89
N ALA A 46 -17.54 19.89 18.21
CA ALA A 46 -17.77 18.47 18.01
C ALA A 46 -17.79 18.17 16.50
N LEU A 47 -16.64 17.78 15.96
CA LEU A 47 -16.55 17.19 14.63
C LEU A 47 -17.14 15.78 14.68
N ASP A 48 -18.38 15.68 14.22
CA ASP A 48 -19.13 14.44 14.06
C ASP A 48 -18.33 13.45 13.20
N SER A 49 -17.68 12.48 13.85
CA SER A 49 -16.79 11.52 13.21
C SER A 49 -17.57 10.32 12.68
N THR A 50 -18.57 10.55 11.83
CA THR A 50 -19.03 9.52 10.91
C THR A 50 -18.07 9.46 9.74
N ALA A 51 -16.82 9.06 10.00
CA ALA A 51 -15.90 8.68 8.94
C ALA A 51 -16.50 7.44 8.28
N ALA A 52 -17.23 7.68 7.20
CA ALA A 52 -17.77 6.64 6.35
C ALA A 52 -16.65 5.62 6.09
N HIS A 53 -16.88 4.38 6.50
CA HIS A 53 -16.15 3.23 6.00
C HIS A 53 -16.44 3.17 4.49
N LEU A 54 -15.74 4.00 3.72
CA LEU A 54 -15.63 3.82 2.30
C LEU A 54 -14.95 2.46 2.14
N PRO A 55 -15.58 1.49 1.46
CA PRO A 55 -14.85 0.29 1.09
C PRO A 55 -13.61 0.75 0.34
N ALA A 56 -12.44 0.24 0.73
CA ALA A 56 -11.22 0.48 -0.03
C ALA A 56 -11.52 0.05 -1.47
N LYS A 57 -11.59 1.01 -2.40
CA LYS A 57 -11.62 0.67 -3.82
C LYS A 57 -10.25 0.03 -4.08
N ALA A 58 -10.25 -1.29 -4.18
CA ALA A 58 -9.05 -2.09 -4.04
C ALA A 58 -8.23 -2.12 -5.32
N SER A 59 -8.87 -2.24 -6.48
CA SER A 59 -8.13 -2.28 -7.75
C SER A 59 -8.94 -1.83 -8.96
N ILE A 60 -8.29 -1.15 -9.91
CA ILE A 60 -8.82 -0.78 -11.23
C ILE A 60 -8.82 -1.96 -12.21
N LEU A 61 -7.99 -2.99 -11.98
CA LEU A 61 -7.86 -4.17 -12.84
C LEU A 61 -8.68 -5.38 -12.36
N ALA A 62 -8.75 -5.56 -11.04
CA ALA A 62 -9.31 -6.73 -10.38
C ALA A 62 -10.55 -6.42 -9.53
N GLY A 63 -11.12 -5.22 -9.59
CA GLY A 63 -12.36 -4.91 -8.89
C GLY A 63 -12.26 -5.08 -7.36
N ASN A 64 -13.21 -5.79 -6.74
CA ASN A 64 -13.17 -6.04 -5.30
C ASN A 64 -12.17 -7.16 -4.99
N LEU A 65 -10.93 -6.78 -4.67
CA LEU A 65 -9.83 -7.68 -4.30
C LEU A 65 -10.25 -8.76 -3.28
N ALA A 66 -11.10 -8.39 -2.31
CA ALA A 66 -11.58 -9.31 -1.28
C ALA A 66 -12.37 -10.50 -1.88
N ASP A 67 -13.20 -10.23 -2.89
CA ASP A 67 -14.00 -11.27 -3.56
C ASP A 67 -13.09 -12.18 -4.39
N HIS A 68 -12.07 -11.64 -5.04
CA HIS A 68 -11.13 -12.41 -5.86
C HIS A 68 -10.18 -13.28 -5.02
N LEU A 69 -9.71 -12.79 -3.87
CA LEU A 69 -8.91 -13.59 -2.94
C LEU A 69 -9.72 -14.74 -2.33
N GLN A 70 -11.02 -14.55 -2.08
CA GLN A 70 -11.89 -15.64 -1.64
C GLN A 70 -12.15 -16.68 -2.73
N GLN A 71 -12.26 -16.25 -3.99
CA GLN A 71 -12.55 -17.15 -5.13
C GLN A 71 -11.33 -17.93 -5.62
N ASN A 72 -10.11 -17.36 -5.55
CA ASN A 72 -8.89 -17.97 -6.09
C ASN A 72 -8.10 -18.81 -5.05
N GLY A 73 -8.69 -19.09 -3.88
CA GLY A 73 -8.05 -19.87 -2.82
C GLY A 73 -6.83 -19.17 -2.19
N ASN A 74 -5.82 -19.94 -1.77
CA ASN A 74 -4.63 -19.44 -1.06
C ASN A 74 -3.68 -18.56 -1.90
N ALA A 75 -4.01 -18.23 -3.15
CA ALA A 75 -3.16 -17.42 -4.01
C ALA A 75 -3.08 -15.97 -3.46
N PRO A 76 -1.87 -15.38 -3.33
CA PRO A 76 -1.71 -14.09 -2.69
C PRO A 76 -2.10 -12.90 -3.60
N TYR A 77 -2.65 -13.14 -4.79
CA TYR A 77 -3.04 -12.11 -5.77
C TYR A 77 -4.34 -12.50 -6.47
N ALA A 78 -5.01 -11.51 -7.06
CA ALA A 78 -6.12 -11.78 -7.98
C ALA A 78 -5.58 -12.25 -9.33
N VAL A 79 -6.34 -13.12 -10.01
CA VAL A 79 -6.06 -13.53 -11.39
C VAL A 79 -7.24 -13.17 -12.28
N VAL A 80 -6.96 -12.44 -13.37
CA VAL A 80 -7.93 -12.06 -14.40
C VAL A 80 -7.40 -12.53 -15.75
N ASP A 81 -8.11 -13.42 -16.44
CA ASP A 81 -7.72 -13.98 -17.75
C ASP A 81 -6.28 -14.56 -17.81
N GLY A 82 -5.86 -15.20 -16.70
CA GLY A 82 -4.51 -15.75 -16.54
C GLY A 82 -3.43 -14.70 -16.23
N ILE A 83 -3.82 -13.47 -15.93
CA ILE A 83 -2.89 -12.38 -15.55
C ILE A 83 -2.99 -12.20 -14.04
N ALA A 84 -1.86 -12.32 -13.34
CA ALA A 84 -1.80 -12.01 -11.91
C ALA A 84 -1.78 -10.49 -11.71
N VAL A 85 -2.70 -9.97 -10.90
CA VAL A 85 -2.79 -8.55 -10.56
C VAL A 85 -2.18 -8.34 -9.17
N ILE A 86 -1.07 -7.61 -9.13
CA ILE A 86 -0.32 -7.29 -7.92
C ILE A 86 -0.45 -5.79 -7.65
N GLU A 87 -1.14 -5.45 -6.57
CA GLU A 87 -1.31 -4.06 -6.14
C GLU A 87 -0.08 -3.53 -5.41
N ILE A 88 0.34 -2.31 -5.76
CA ILE A 88 1.43 -1.54 -5.17
C ILE A 88 0.84 -0.17 -4.78
N SER A 89 0.20 -0.11 -3.62
CA SER A 89 -0.54 1.06 -3.18
C SER A 89 0.03 1.70 -1.91
N GLY A 90 -0.15 3.01 -1.77
CA GLY A 90 0.27 3.78 -0.60
C GLY A 90 1.79 3.92 -0.46
N VAL A 91 2.27 4.05 0.78
CA VAL A 91 3.68 4.23 1.12
C VAL A 91 4.41 2.89 1.15
N LEU A 92 5.54 2.81 0.46
CA LEU A 92 6.33 1.59 0.37
C LEU A 92 7.35 1.48 1.51
N ILE A 93 7.43 0.31 2.13
CA ILE A 93 8.35 0.03 3.24
C ILE A 93 9.14 -1.25 2.96
N HIS A 94 10.36 -1.35 3.52
CA HIS A 94 11.22 -2.49 3.30
C HIS A 94 10.62 -3.78 3.86
N ARG A 95 10.32 -3.78 5.17
CA ARG A 95 9.81 -4.95 5.90
C ARG A 95 8.48 -4.64 6.56
N GLY A 96 7.55 -5.57 6.42
CA GLY A 96 6.21 -5.47 6.98
C GLY A 96 5.39 -6.70 6.64
N GLY A 97 4.64 -7.21 7.61
CA GLY A 97 3.72 -8.32 7.38
C GLY A 97 2.66 -7.96 6.35
N TRP A 98 2.22 -8.95 5.59
CA TRP A 98 1.09 -8.83 4.68
C TRP A 98 -0.18 -8.51 5.46
N ILE A 99 -0.62 -7.26 5.53
CA ILE A 99 -1.86 -6.98 6.25
C ILE A 99 -2.68 -5.91 5.54
N GLY A 100 -3.76 -6.38 4.92
CA GLY A 100 -4.96 -5.63 4.55
C GLY A 100 -5.65 -5.01 5.76
N GLN A 101 -5.00 -4.03 6.38
CA GLN A 101 -5.56 -3.16 7.41
C GLN A 101 -5.06 -1.72 7.16
N SER A 102 -5.73 -1.04 6.24
CA SER A 102 -6.00 0.41 6.13
C SER A 102 -4.99 1.45 6.66
N SER A 103 -3.69 1.16 6.79
CA SER A 103 -2.67 2.17 7.13
C SER A 103 -2.09 2.88 5.91
N GLY A 104 -2.44 2.43 4.69
CA GLY A 104 -1.91 2.97 3.44
C GLY A 104 -0.43 2.62 3.22
N GLN A 105 0.02 1.44 3.66
CA GLN A 105 1.40 0.97 3.51
C GLN A 105 1.47 -0.40 2.84
N THR A 106 2.44 -0.56 1.94
CA THR A 106 2.73 -1.84 1.26
C THR A 106 4.20 -2.19 1.43
N SER A 107 4.51 -3.45 1.79
CA SER A 107 5.90 -3.88 2.01
C SER A 107 6.54 -4.48 0.75
N TYR A 108 7.83 -4.23 0.54
CA TYR A 108 8.59 -4.86 -0.54
C TYR A 108 8.66 -6.38 -0.39
N GLU A 109 8.76 -6.89 0.85
CA GLU A 109 8.70 -8.33 1.13
C GLU A 109 7.37 -8.95 0.69
N GLY A 110 6.24 -8.27 0.93
CA GLY A 110 4.92 -8.72 0.47
C GLY A 110 4.81 -8.74 -1.05
N ILE A 111 5.24 -7.67 -1.72
CA ILE A 111 5.24 -7.61 -3.19
C ILE A 111 6.16 -8.69 -3.78
N ALA A 112 7.35 -8.89 -3.21
CA ALA A 112 8.28 -9.92 -3.64
C ALA A 112 7.67 -11.33 -3.52
N ALA A 113 6.95 -11.61 -2.44
CA ALA A 113 6.27 -12.90 -2.27
C ALA A 113 5.18 -13.14 -3.34
N GLN A 114 4.44 -12.09 -3.74
CA GLN A 114 3.48 -12.18 -4.85
C GLN A 114 4.16 -12.48 -6.17
N ILE A 115 5.23 -11.73 -6.48
CA ILE A 115 6.00 -11.90 -7.70
C ILE A 115 6.55 -13.33 -7.78
N GLU A 116 7.08 -13.86 -6.69
CA GLU A 116 7.60 -15.23 -6.64
C GLU A 116 6.50 -16.29 -6.80
N ALA A 117 5.33 -16.08 -6.19
CA ALA A 117 4.18 -16.96 -6.37
C ALA A 117 3.70 -16.93 -7.83
N ALA A 118 3.55 -15.74 -8.42
CA ALA A 118 3.15 -15.55 -9.81
C ALA A 118 4.16 -16.14 -10.80
N ALA A 119 5.46 -16.05 -10.49
CA ALA A 119 6.52 -16.66 -11.30
C ALA A 119 6.38 -18.19 -11.37
N ARG A 120 6.10 -18.83 -10.23
CA ARG A 120 6.02 -20.30 -10.10
C ARG A 120 4.68 -20.89 -10.56
N ASP A 121 3.64 -20.07 -10.69
CA ASP A 121 2.31 -20.53 -11.08
C ASP A 121 2.20 -20.72 -12.61
N PRO A 122 2.06 -21.95 -13.12
CA PRO A 122 1.96 -22.20 -14.56
C PRO A 122 0.67 -21.68 -15.20
N SER A 123 -0.37 -21.39 -14.41
CA SER A 123 -1.62 -20.80 -14.90
C SER A 123 -1.50 -19.30 -15.17
N VAL A 124 -0.52 -18.63 -14.55
CA VAL A 124 -0.22 -17.21 -14.75
C VAL A 124 0.66 -17.03 -15.98
N ARG A 125 0.13 -16.36 -17.01
CA ARG A 125 0.82 -16.06 -18.27
C ARG A 125 1.47 -14.68 -18.31
N ALA A 126 1.05 -13.76 -17.44
CA ALA A 126 1.62 -12.41 -17.33
C ALA A 126 1.33 -11.82 -15.93
N VAL A 127 2.03 -10.74 -15.58
CA VAL A 127 1.81 -9.98 -14.33
C VAL A 127 1.47 -8.54 -14.65
N ALA A 128 0.40 -8.04 -14.02
CA ALA A 128 0.03 -6.64 -14.02
C ALA A 128 0.36 -6.04 -12.65
N LEU A 129 1.28 -5.08 -12.62
CA LEU A 129 1.57 -4.26 -11.45
C LEU A 129 0.61 -3.07 -11.47
N GLU A 130 -0.34 -3.05 -10.56
CA GLU A 130 -1.24 -1.90 -10.39
C GLU A 130 -0.67 -0.95 -9.35
N ILE A 131 -0.36 0.28 -9.74
CA ILE A 131 0.44 1.20 -8.93
C ILE A 131 -0.37 2.45 -8.61
N ASP A 132 -0.55 2.68 -7.32
CA ASP A 132 -1.02 3.94 -6.73
C ASP A 132 -0.19 4.27 -5.49
N SER A 133 1.07 4.66 -5.72
CA SER A 133 2.06 4.82 -4.66
C SER A 133 2.73 6.19 -4.65
N PHE A 134 2.81 6.76 -3.45
CA PHE A 134 3.58 7.96 -3.16
C PHE A 134 5.09 7.71 -3.00
N GLY A 135 5.55 6.48 -3.25
CA GLY A 135 6.93 6.05 -3.02
C GLY A 135 7.16 5.59 -1.58
N GLY A 136 8.42 5.59 -1.13
CA GLY A 136 8.73 4.97 0.16
C GLY A 136 10.21 4.80 0.45
N GLU A 137 10.53 3.81 1.27
CA GLU A 137 11.90 3.52 1.70
C GLU A 137 12.79 3.10 0.53
N VAL A 138 14.04 3.59 0.51
CA VAL A 138 15.03 3.14 -0.48
C VAL A 138 15.52 1.72 -0.17
N ALA A 139 15.56 1.33 1.11
CA ALA A 139 15.99 0.00 1.51
C ALA A 139 15.08 -1.07 0.90
N GLY A 140 15.64 -1.97 0.10
CA GLY A 140 14.92 -3.07 -0.56
C GLY A 140 14.24 -2.72 -1.89
N VAL A 141 14.18 -1.45 -2.31
CA VAL A 141 13.51 -1.08 -3.57
C VAL A 141 14.24 -1.65 -4.79
N PHE A 142 15.58 -1.66 -4.77
CA PHE A 142 16.39 -2.16 -5.88
C PHE A 142 16.42 -3.68 -5.93
N ASP A 143 16.40 -4.37 -4.79
CA ASP A 143 16.25 -5.83 -4.75
C ASP A 143 14.91 -6.26 -5.35
N LEU A 144 13.82 -5.53 -5.03
CA LEU A 144 12.51 -5.77 -5.63
C LEU A 144 12.50 -5.42 -7.12
N SER A 145 13.18 -4.34 -7.51
CA SER A 145 13.34 -3.94 -8.91
C SER A 145 14.02 -5.02 -9.73
N ASP A 146 15.08 -5.65 -9.19
CA ASP A 146 15.78 -6.75 -9.84
C ASP A 146 14.92 -8.02 -9.93
N LYS A 147 14.05 -8.29 -8.94
CA LYS A 147 13.07 -9.37 -9.02
C LYS A 147 12.06 -9.14 -10.15
N ILE A 148 11.52 -7.93 -10.29
CA ILE A 148 10.62 -7.57 -11.41
C ILE A 148 11.34 -7.76 -12.75
N ARG A 149 12.56 -7.25 -12.85
CA ARG A 149 13.39 -7.35 -14.06
C ARG A 149 13.80 -8.78 -14.39
N THR A 150 13.89 -9.66 -13.39
CA THR A 150 14.15 -11.08 -13.60
C THR A 150 12.88 -11.76 -14.12
N LEU A 151 11.74 -11.54 -13.47
CA LEU A 151 10.45 -12.12 -13.88
C LEU A 151 10.11 -11.79 -15.34
N ARG A 152 10.33 -10.54 -15.78
CA ARG A 152 9.99 -10.10 -17.14
C ARG A 152 10.69 -10.89 -18.25
N ARG A 153 11.78 -11.60 -17.93
CA ARG A 153 12.48 -12.47 -18.88
C ARG A 153 11.67 -13.73 -19.23
N ASP A 154 10.81 -14.16 -18.32
CA ASP A 154 10.04 -15.40 -18.43
C ASP A 154 8.54 -15.13 -18.65
N LYS A 155 7.99 -14.11 -18.01
CA LYS A 155 6.57 -13.72 -18.12
C LYS A 155 6.45 -12.21 -18.32
N PRO A 156 5.67 -11.71 -19.30
CA PRO A 156 5.47 -10.28 -19.48
C PRO A 156 5.01 -9.59 -18.20
N VAL A 157 5.59 -8.44 -17.91
CA VAL A 157 5.21 -7.60 -16.77
C VAL A 157 4.78 -6.23 -17.29
N TRP A 158 3.57 -5.80 -16.93
CA TRP A 158 3.04 -4.49 -17.32
C TRP A 158 2.73 -3.65 -16.09
N ALA A 159 3.07 -2.36 -16.13
CA ALA A 159 2.76 -1.43 -15.07
C ALA A 159 1.55 -0.57 -15.45
N PHE A 160 0.52 -0.59 -14.60
CA PHE A 160 -0.66 0.25 -14.71
C PHE A 160 -0.63 1.26 -13.59
N VAL A 161 -0.22 2.49 -13.91
CA VAL A 161 -0.27 3.60 -12.95
C VAL A 161 -1.70 4.10 -12.89
N ALA A 162 -2.38 3.86 -11.76
CA ALA A 162 -3.76 4.31 -11.55
C ALA A 162 -3.79 5.83 -11.35
N GLU A 163 -3.18 6.32 -10.27
CA GLU A 163 -3.11 7.76 -9.95
C GLU A 163 -1.67 8.19 -9.74
N HIS A 164 -0.91 7.46 -8.91
CA HIS A 164 0.45 7.84 -8.53
C HIS A 164 1.48 6.73 -8.76
N ALA A 165 2.64 7.10 -9.27
CA ALA A 165 3.84 6.26 -9.25
C ALA A 165 5.05 7.16 -8.97
N PHE A 166 5.24 7.56 -7.71
CA PHE A 166 6.31 8.47 -7.33
C PHE A 166 7.50 7.74 -6.72
N SER A 167 8.71 8.27 -6.95
CA SER A 167 9.95 7.81 -6.31
C SER A 167 10.10 6.28 -6.39
N ALA A 168 10.06 5.56 -5.26
CA ALA A 168 10.11 4.10 -5.24
C ALA A 168 9.02 3.43 -6.09
N GLY A 169 7.79 3.97 -6.13
CA GLY A 169 6.73 3.47 -7.00
C GLY A 169 7.12 3.56 -8.48
N TYR A 170 7.72 4.68 -8.90
CA TYR A 170 8.27 4.82 -10.25
C TYR A 170 9.44 3.88 -10.50
N ALA A 171 10.33 3.71 -9.52
CA ALA A 171 11.48 2.83 -9.62
C ALA A 171 11.03 1.39 -9.94
N LEU A 172 9.99 0.90 -9.28
CA LEU A 172 9.40 -0.42 -9.56
C LEU A 172 8.68 -0.44 -10.92
N ALA A 173 7.85 0.57 -11.22
CA ALA A 173 7.13 0.67 -12.49
C ALA A 173 8.07 0.60 -13.70
N SER A 174 9.18 1.33 -13.63
CA SER A 174 10.19 1.40 -14.71
C SER A 174 10.91 0.08 -15.01
N GLN A 175 10.70 -0.96 -14.22
CA GLN A 175 11.24 -2.30 -14.47
C GLN A 175 10.33 -3.16 -15.35
N ALA A 176 9.06 -2.80 -15.47
CA ALA A 176 8.10 -3.48 -16.34
C ALA A 176 8.51 -3.37 -17.81
N ASP A 177 7.89 -4.18 -18.67
CA ASP A 177 8.11 -4.15 -20.11
C ASP A 177 7.46 -2.92 -20.76
N ARG A 178 6.33 -2.45 -20.20
CA ARG A 178 5.60 -1.25 -20.62
C ARG A 178 4.72 -0.72 -19.50
#